data_AF-A0A973MJN2-F1
#
_entry.id   AF-A0A973MJN2-F1
#
_cell.length_a   1.000
_cell.length_b   1.000
_cell.length_c   1.000
_cell.angle_alpha   90.00
_cell.angle_beta   90.00
_cell.angle_gamma   90.00
#
_symmetry.space_group_name_H-M   'P 1'
#
loop_
_entity.id
_entity.type
_entity.pdbx_description
1 polymer ?
#
loop_
_entity_poly.entity_id
_entity_poly.type
_entity_poly.pdbx_seq_one_letter_code
_entity_poly.pdbx_strand_id
1 'polypeptide(L)'
;MRTTVIDLHGRRDHPAYDPALNPNVIYIGRYQGWGAGRILLGHPLGNPFSVKRFGLYESLVKYADWLFSDAERVVLARSLRGKTLGCWCLDTRPACHGLIVAAVADDDLGRIAAVLELALEARP
;
A
#
# COMPACT_ATOMS: atom_id res chain seq x y z
N MET A 1 9.71 -10.43 -12.25
CA MET A 1 9.06 -10.81 -10.97
C MET A 1 7.92 -9.85 -10.72
N ARG A 2 6.78 -10.33 -10.19
CA ARG A 2 5.58 -9.53 -9.94
C ARG A 2 5.66 -8.87 -8.56
N THR A 3 5.23 -7.61 -8.46
CA THR A 3 5.11 -6.91 -7.19
C THR A 3 3.87 -7.40 -6.46
N THR A 4 4.03 -7.87 -5.22
CA THR A 4 2.95 -8.42 -4.40
C THR A 4 2.62 -7.50 -3.24
N VAL A 5 1.43 -7.67 -2.65
CA VAL A 5 1.01 -6.93 -1.46
C VAL A 5 0.55 -7.94 -0.42
N ILE A 6 1.01 -7.78 0.81
CA ILE A 6 0.60 -8.61 1.95
C ILE A 6 -0.05 -7.74 3.01
N ASP A 7 -1.04 -8.30 3.71
CA ASP A 7 -1.46 -7.69 4.97
C ASP A 7 -0.48 -8.05 6.07
N LEU A 8 -0.16 -7.03 6.85
CA LEU A 8 0.68 -7.08 8.00
C LEU A 8 -0.12 -6.78 9.30
N HIS A 9 -1.41 -6.44 9.19
CA HIS A 9 -2.33 -6.32 10.32
C HIS A 9 -2.40 -7.62 11.12
N GLY A 10 -2.37 -7.53 12.45
CA GLY A 10 -2.44 -8.69 13.34
C GLY A 10 -1.21 -9.62 13.32
N ARG A 11 -0.32 -9.52 12.33
CA ARG A 11 0.84 -10.41 12.16
C ARG A 11 2.06 -9.94 12.97
N ARG A 12 1.90 -9.71 14.26
CA ARG A 12 2.85 -8.92 15.06
C ARG A 12 4.28 -9.50 15.14
N ASP A 13 4.41 -10.81 15.00
CA ASP A 13 5.71 -11.49 15.05
C ASP A 13 6.14 -11.99 13.66
N HIS A 14 5.57 -11.44 12.59
CA HIS A 14 5.88 -11.92 11.24
C HIS A 14 7.31 -11.52 10.86
N PRO A 15 8.16 -12.48 10.45
CA PRO A 15 9.54 -12.18 10.06
C PRO A 15 9.65 -11.21 8.88
N ALA A 16 8.56 -11.00 8.13
CA ALA A 16 8.45 -9.97 7.09
C ALA A 16 8.67 -8.53 7.60
N TYR A 17 8.63 -8.31 8.92
CA TYR A 17 8.92 -7.02 9.55
C TYR A 17 10.38 -6.77 9.87
N ASP A 18 11.24 -7.79 9.75
CA ASP A 18 12.66 -7.65 9.99
C ASP A 18 13.38 -7.51 8.64
N PRO A 19 13.87 -6.31 8.27
CA PRO A 19 14.61 -6.11 7.03
C PRO A 19 15.88 -6.97 6.95
N ALA A 20 16.44 -7.39 8.09
CA ALA A 20 17.59 -8.30 8.11
C ALA A 20 17.19 -9.73 7.72
N LEU A 21 15.95 -10.14 8.01
CA LEU A 21 15.43 -11.46 7.63
C LEU A 21 14.73 -11.45 6.27
N ASN A 22 14.10 -10.33 5.89
CA ASN A 22 13.28 -10.20 4.69
C ASN A 22 13.49 -8.85 3.99
N PRO A 23 14.68 -8.59 3.42
CA PRO A 23 15.02 -7.30 2.79
C PRO A 23 14.17 -6.97 1.54
N ASN A 24 13.38 -7.93 1.06
CA ASN A 24 12.47 -7.75 -0.07
C ASN A 24 11.04 -7.34 0.35
N VAL A 25 10.75 -7.31 1.65
CA VAL A 25 9.48 -6.79 2.17
C VAL A 25 9.65 -5.31 2.51
N ILE A 26 8.88 -4.46 1.85
CA ILE A 26 8.91 -3.01 2.05
C ILE A 26 7.59 -2.57 2.67
N TYR A 27 7.64 -2.06 3.90
CA TYR A 27 6.46 -1.44 4.51
C TYR A 27 6.13 -0.14 3.78
N ILE A 28 4.91 -0.03 3.25
CA ILE A 28 4.43 1.14 2.50
C ILE A 28 3.25 1.84 3.19
N GLY A 29 2.99 1.51 4.45
CA GLY A 29 1.91 2.10 5.22
C GLY A 29 2.26 3.47 5.80
N ARG A 30 1.32 4.04 6.56
CA ARG A 30 1.55 5.25 7.35
C ARG A 30 2.36 4.90 8.60
N TYR A 31 2.85 5.91 9.32
CA TYR A 31 3.45 5.68 10.65
C TYR A 31 2.48 4.87 11.53
N GLN A 32 2.99 3.81 12.15
CA GLN A 32 2.22 3.04 13.14
C GLN A 32 3.07 2.79 14.38
N GLY A 33 2.59 3.29 15.51
CA GLY A 33 3.11 2.91 16.83
C GLY A 33 2.53 1.56 17.25
N TRP A 34 3.38 0.60 17.55
CA TRP A 34 3.03 -0.55 18.36
C TRP A 34 3.37 -0.27 19.81
N GLY A 35 2.47 -0.63 20.72
CA GLY A 35 2.82 -0.71 22.14
C GLY A 35 4.08 -1.55 22.36
N ALA A 36 4.73 -1.36 23.52
CA ALA A 36 6.06 -1.92 23.82
C ALA A 36 7.21 -1.39 22.95
N GLY A 37 7.08 -0.18 22.39
CA GLY A 37 8.19 0.57 21.81
C GLY A 37 8.58 0.19 20.37
N ARG A 38 7.80 -0.66 19.69
CA ARG A 38 8.02 -0.96 18.27
C ARG A 38 7.33 0.10 17.41
N ILE A 39 8.04 0.61 16.41
CA ILE A 39 7.55 1.66 15.52
C ILE A 39 7.77 1.23 14.08
N LEU A 40 6.73 1.34 13.25
CA LEU A 40 6.87 1.30 11.81
C LEU A 40 6.84 2.74 11.31
N LEU A 41 7.96 3.19 10.75
CA LEU A 41 8.02 4.50 10.11
C LEU A 41 7.13 4.51 8.87
N GLY A 42 6.45 5.64 8.66
CA GLY A 42 5.63 5.81 7.46
C GLY A 42 6.50 5.85 6.21
N HIS A 43 6.03 5.23 5.14
CA HIS A 43 6.70 5.28 3.84
C HIS A 43 6.28 6.55 3.08
N PRO A 44 7.15 7.14 2.22
CA PRO A 44 6.79 8.28 1.38
C PRO A 44 5.59 8.03 0.46
N LEU A 45 5.32 6.77 0.12
CA LEU A 45 4.12 6.32 -0.65
C LEU A 45 2.96 5.84 0.25
N GLY A 46 2.97 6.17 1.54
CA GLY A 46 1.82 5.92 2.40
C GLY A 46 0.62 6.76 1.97
N ASN A 47 -0.59 6.18 1.98
CA ASN A 47 -1.79 6.91 1.57
C ASN A 47 -2.11 8.09 2.53
N PRO A 48 -2.08 9.35 2.06
CA PRO A 48 -2.39 10.50 2.90
C PRO A 48 -3.91 10.73 3.06
N PHE A 49 -4.75 10.09 2.25
CA PHE A 49 -6.20 10.26 2.25
C PHE A 49 -6.89 9.24 3.14
N SER A 50 -7.39 9.69 4.30
CA SER A 50 -8.04 8.82 5.28
C SER A 50 -9.33 8.20 4.75
N VAL A 51 -9.41 6.86 4.76
CA VAL A 51 -10.66 6.12 4.47
C VAL A 51 -11.80 6.51 5.43
N LYS A 52 -11.50 6.79 6.71
CA LYS A 52 -12.53 7.27 7.66
C LYS A 52 -13.18 8.58 7.22
N ARG A 53 -12.43 9.43 6.51
CA ARG A 53 -12.91 10.75 6.05
C ARG A 53 -13.58 10.67 4.68
N PHE A 54 -13.03 9.90 3.76
CA PHE A 54 -13.45 9.91 2.35
C PHE A 54 -14.23 8.68 1.92
N GLY A 55 -14.25 7.60 2.70
CA GLY A 55 -14.65 6.29 2.19
C GLY A 55 -13.48 5.59 1.47
N LEU A 56 -13.65 4.31 1.13
CA LEU A 56 -12.58 3.50 0.52
C LEU A 56 -12.29 3.97 -0.90
N TYR A 57 -13.32 4.02 -1.74
CA TYR A 57 -13.18 4.38 -3.15
C TYR A 57 -12.57 5.76 -3.34
N GLU A 58 -13.16 6.80 -2.74
CA GLU A 58 -12.70 8.18 -2.91
C GLU A 58 -11.30 8.39 -2.34
N SER A 59 -10.93 7.67 -1.26
CA SER A 59 -9.56 7.66 -0.75
C SER A 59 -8.57 7.11 -1.80
N LEU A 60 -8.93 6.03 -2.49
CA LEU A 60 -8.07 5.41 -3.51
C LEU A 60 -8.01 6.20 -4.81
N VAL A 61 -9.11 6.82 -5.26
CA VAL A 61 -9.10 7.75 -6.40
C VAL A 61 -8.16 8.92 -6.12
N LYS A 62 -8.32 9.57 -4.96
CA LYS A 62 -7.43 10.67 -4.55
C LYS A 62 -5.98 10.21 -4.42
N TYR A 63 -5.76 8.99 -3.93
CA TYR A 63 -4.42 8.43 -3.85
C TYR A 63 -3.79 8.22 -5.23
N ALA A 64 -4.54 7.71 -6.20
CA ALA A 64 -4.05 7.57 -7.58
C ALA A 64 -3.72 8.95 -8.18
N ASP A 65 -4.64 9.92 -8.10
CA ASP A 65 -4.42 11.29 -8.60
C ASP A 65 -3.19 11.92 -7.96
N TRP A 66 -3.06 11.77 -6.64
CA TRP A 66 -1.88 12.21 -5.91
C TRP A 66 -0.64 11.50 -6.44
N LEU A 67 -0.58 10.17 -6.48
CA LEU A 67 0.60 9.43 -6.91
C LEU A 67 1.11 9.88 -8.30
N PHE A 68 0.21 10.15 -9.24
CA PHE A 68 0.54 10.58 -10.60
C PHE A 68 0.78 12.09 -10.73
N SER A 69 0.46 12.90 -9.72
CA SER A 69 0.70 14.36 -9.78
C SER A 69 2.16 14.77 -9.61
N ASP A 70 3.07 13.80 -9.44
CA ASP A 70 4.51 14.04 -9.24
C ASP A 70 5.34 12.86 -9.74
N ALA A 71 6.27 13.17 -10.64
CA ALA A 71 7.13 12.20 -11.27
C ALA A 71 8.04 11.46 -10.26
N GLU A 72 8.48 12.11 -9.19
CA GLU A 72 9.36 11.48 -8.19
C GLU A 72 8.65 10.33 -7.46
N ARG A 73 7.35 10.50 -7.19
CA ARG A 73 6.52 9.47 -6.55
C ARG A 73 6.26 8.29 -7.49
N VAL A 74 6.07 8.56 -8.79
CA VAL A 74 5.97 7.50 -9.81
C VAL A 74 7.29 6.73 -9.94
N VAL A 75 8.44 7.42 -9.96
CA VAL A 75 9.77 6.80 -10.00
C VAL A 75 10.00 5.95 -8.75
N LEU A 76 9.68 6.46 -7.57
CA LEU A 76 9.78 5.72 -6.33
C LEU A 76 8.90 4.46 -6.36
N ALA A 77 7.65 4.56 -6.83
CA ALA A 77 6.79 3.38 -6.98
C ALA A 77 7.38 2.35 -7.93
N ARG A 78 7.93 2.78 -9.08
CA ARG A 78 8.61 1.91 -10.05
C ARG A 78 9.85 1.21 -9.50
N SER A 79 10.59 1.86 -8.60
CA SER A 79 11.75 1.23 -7.94
C SER A 79 11.40 0.02 -7.05
N LEU A 80 10.12 -0.14 -6.70
CA LEU A 80 9.63 -1.25 -5.88
C LEU A 80 9.29 -2.50 -6.69
N ARG A 81 9.56 -2.51 -8.01
CA ARG A 81 9.27 -3.65 -8.88
C ARG A 81 9.85 -4.95 -8.34
N GLY A 82 9.01 -5.97 -8.23
CA GLY A 82 9.38 -7.30 -7.74
C GLY A 82 9.54 -7.42 -6.22
N LYS A 83 9.26 -6.36 -5.46
CA LYS A 83 9.21 -6.40 -3.99
C LYS A 83 7.87 -6.92 -3.48
N THR A 84 7.85 -7.27 -2.20
CA THR A 84 6.62 -7.55 -1.45
C THR A 84 6.27 -6.31 -0.65
N LEU A 85 5.11 -5.72 -0.90
CA LEU A 85 4.68 -4.49 -0.24
C LEU A 85 3.82 -4.81 0.99
N GLY A 86 4.27 -4.37 2.14
CA GLY A 86 3.56 -4.50 3.40
C GLY A 86 2.58 -3.37 3.64
N CYS A 87 1.30 -3.68 3.85
CA CYS A 87 0.28 -2.72 4.28
C CYS A 87 -0.57 -3.27 5.42
N TRP A 88 -1.39 -2.44 6.07
CA TRP A 88 -2.29 -2.85 7.18
C TRP A 88 -3.77 -2.81 6.77
N CYS A 89 -4.05 -3.03 5.49
CA CYS A 89 -5.35 -2.75 4.92
C CYS A 89 -6.10 -4.01 4.52
N LEU A 90 -5.43 -4.97 3.89
CA LEU A 90 -6.08 -5.98 3.06
C LEU A 90 -6.97 -7.00 3.82
N ASP A 91 -6.75 -7.25 5.10
CA ASP A 91 -7.60 -8.11 5.92
C ASP A 91 -8.89 -7.39 6.34
N THR A 92 -8.91 -6.05 6.32
CA THR A 92 -10.08 -5.25 6.72
C THR A 92 -10.85 -4.70 5.54
N ARG A 93 -10.37 -4.85 4.31
CA ARG A 93 -10.98 -4.25 3.11
C ARG A 93 -10.51 -4.93 1.81
N PRO A 94 -11.32 -4.93 0.74
CA PRO A 94 -10.99 -5.64 -0.51
C PRO A 94 -9.92 -4.96 -1.37
N ALA A 95 -9.63 -3.68 -1.14
CA ALA A 95 -8.70 -2.87 -1.95
C ALA A 95 -7.83 -1.95 -1.09
N CYS A 96 -6.56 -1.73 -1.46
CA CYS A 96 -5.69 -0.82 -0.73
C CYS A 96 -4.77 -0.01 -1.65
N HIS A 97 -4.15 1.05 -1.12
CA HIS A 97 -3.21 1.89 -1.86
C HIS A 97 -1.97 1.11 -2.33
N GLY A 98 -1.58 0.08 -1.58
CA GLY A 98 -0.47 -0.80 -1.94
C GLY A 98 -0.69 -1.55 -3.24
N LEU A 99 -1.94 -1.92 -3.56
CA LEU A 99 -2.25 -2.57 -4.84
C LEU A 99 -2.07 -1.58 -6.01
N ILE A 100 -2.36 -0.30 -5.81
CA ILE A 100 -2.09 0.76 -6.80
C ILE A 100 -0.58 0.94 -6.98
N VAL A 101 0.20 0.98 -5.88
CA VAL A 101 1.67 1.06 -5.97
C VAL A 101 2.24 -0.16 -6.70
N ALA A 102 1.75 -1.36 -6.39
CA ALA A 102 2.19 -2.58 -7.07
C ALA A 102 1.86 -2.57 -8.57
N ALA A 103 0.70 -2.04 -8.95
CA ALA A 103 0.31 -1.86 -10.35
C ALA A 103 1.26 -0.91 -11.09
N VAL A 104 1.60 0.24 -10.48
CA VAL A 104 2.59 1.19 -11.04
C VAL A 104 3.99 0.58 -11.10
N ALA A 105 4.40 -0.18 -10.09
CA ALA A 105 5.69 -0.86 -10.04
C ALA A 105 5.85 -1.89 -11.19
N ASP A 106 4.76 -2.58 -11.51
CA ASP A 106 4.72 -3.59 -12.56
C ASP A 106 4.46 -3.00 -13.96
N ASP A 107 4.18 -1.70 -14.06
CA ASP A 107 3.72 -1.00 -15.28
C ASP A 107 2.39 -1.57 -15.83
N ASP A 108 1.53 -2.04 -14.92
CA ASP A 108 0.23 -2.64 -15.20
C ASP A 108 -0.88 -1.67 -14.76
N LEU A 109 -1.09 -0.62 -15.55
CA LEU A 109 -2.10 0.41 -15.23
C LEU A 109 -3.54 -0.14 -15.28
N GLY A 110 -3.79 -1.23 -16.01
CA GLY A 110 -5.09 -1.92 -16.02
C GLY A 110 -5.47 -2.47 -14.65
N ARG A 111 -4.48 -2.93 -13.86
CA ARG A 111 -4.69 -3.36 -12.48
C ARG A 111 -5.14 -2.23 -11.55
N ILE A 112 -4.87 -0.96 -11.87
CA ILE A 112 -5.38 0.18 -11.09
C ILE A 112 -6.91 0.26 -11.21
N ALA A 113 -7.46 0.08 -12.42
CA ALA A 113 -8.90 0.07 -12.64
C ALA A 113 -9.58 -1.02 -11.81
N ALA A 114 -9.05 -2.25 -11.84
CA ALA A 114 -9.58 -3.36 -11.05
C ALA A 114 -9.56 -3.08 -9.53
N VAL A 115 -8.54 -2.39 -9.03
CA VAL A 115 -8.48 -1.98 -7.61
C VAL A 115 -9.57 -0.95 -7.27
N LEU A 116 -9.82 0.00 -8.18
CA LEU A 116 -10.86 1.00 -7.99
C LEU A 116 -12.27 0.40 -8.11
N GLU A 117 -12.47 -0.58 -8.99
CA GLU A 117 -13.72 -1.34 -9.10
C GLU A 117 -14.03 -2.11 -7.82
N LEU A 118 -13.07 -2.87 -7.29
CA LEU A 118 -13.22 -3.56 -5.99
C LEU A 118 -13.58 -2.60 -4.86
N ALA A 119 -13.01 -1.39 -4.88
CA ALA A 119 -13.32 -0.37 -3.88
C ALA A 119 -14.70 0.27 -4.07
N LEU A 120 -15.18 0.37 -5.30
CA LEU A 120 -16.50 0.89 -5.66
C LEU A 120 -17.60 -0.09 -5.25
N GLU A 121 -17.39 -1.38 -5.54
CA GLU A 121 -18.32 -2.47 -5.19
C GLU A 121 -18.44 -2.67 -3.67
N ALA A 122 -17.39 -2.33 -2.93
CA ALA A 122 -17.35 -2.44 -1.47
C ALA A 122 -18.02 -1.26 -0.73
N ARG A 123 -18.68 -0.34 -1.44
CA ARG A 123 -19.45 0.74 -0.81
C ARG A 123 -20.68 0.15 -0.10
N PRO A 124 -20.98 0.59 1.13
CA PRO A 124 -22.18 0.16 1.85
C PRO A 124 -23.47 0.63 1.18
#